data_AF-A0A3C1KLJ6-F1
#
_entry.id   AF-A0A3C1KLJ6-F1
#
_cell.length_a   1.000
_cell.length_b   1.000
_cell.length_c   1.000
_cell.angle_alpha   90.00
_cell.angle_beta   90.00
_cell.angle_gamma   90.00
#
_symmetry.space_group_name_H-M   'P 1'
#
loop_
_entity.id
_entity.type
_entity.pdbx_description
1 polymer ?
#
loop_
_entity_poly.entity_id
_entity_poly.type
_entity_poly.pdbx_seq_one_letter_code
_entity_poly.pdbx_strand_id
1 'polypeptide(L)'
;GHEGFYTGEVADRILAEMKAGDGLISRADLAAYRAIERQPVRGRYKDFEVVSTPPPSSGGIHIIQILNILEGYDLQAMGHNSAAYIHHLAEAMKLAYADRSRYLADPDFEPVPVDALIDKAYAERQRALIKPGRATPAEEIAPGKVLVDA
;
A
#
# COMPACT_ATOMS: atom_id res chain seq x y z
N GLY A 1 12.91 -2.78 28.70
CA GLY A 1 12.90 -3.71 27.55
C GLY A 1 11.50 -4.21 27.30
N HIS A 2 11.31 -5.19 26.41
CA HIS A 2 10.00 -5.75 26.03
C HIS A 2 9.15 -6.14 27.25
N GLU A 3 9.69 -6.94 28.17
CA GLU A 3 8.96 -7.41 29.37
C GLU A 3 8.45 -6.26 30.26
N GLY A 4 9.21 -5.17 30.37
CA GLY A 4 8.80 -3.99 31.14
C GLY A 4 7.53 -3.31 30.61
N PHE A 5 7.22 -3.48 29.32
CA PHE A 5 6.04 -2.93 28.67
C PHE A 5 4.87 -3.93 28.59
N TYR A 6 5.15 -5.16 28.18
CA TYR A 6 4.10 -6.14 27.85
C TYR A 6 3.70 -7.06 29.01
N THR A 7 4.50 -7.14 30.08
CA THR A 7 4.20 -8.00 31.25
C THR A 7 4.38 -7.33 32.61
N GLY A 8 5.09 -6.19 32.68
CA GLY A 8 5.38 -5.46 33.92
C GLY A 8 4.35 -4.39 34.29
N GLU A 9 4.79 -3.42 35.11
CA GLU A 9 3.93 -2.35 35.66
C GLU A 9 3.20 -1.54 34.58
N VAL A 10 3.82 -1.35 33.41
CA VAL A 10 3.18 -0.66 32.29
C VAL A 10 1.98 -1.46 31.75
N ALA A 11 2.09 -2.78 31.65
CA ALA A 11 0.98 -3.64 31.25
C ALA A 11 -0.17 -3.56 32.27
N ASP A 12 0.15 -3.56 33.57
CA ASP A 12 -0.86 -3.43 34.62
C ASP A 12 -1.63 -2.10 34.54
N ARG A 13 -0.92 -1.00 34.24
CA ARG A 13 -1.53 0.31 34.02
C ARG A 13 -2.42 0.34 32.77
N ILE A 14 -1.98 -0.28 31.67
CA ILE A 14 -2.80 -0.42 30.45
C ILE A 14 -4.09 -1.20 30.78
N LEU A 15 -4.00 -2.32 31.50
CA LEU A 15 -5.16 -3.15 31.83
C LEU A 15 -6.14 -2.46 32.79
N ALA A 16 -5.62 -1.66 33.73
CA ALA A 16 -6.46 -0.84 34.60
C ALA A 16 -7.26 0.19 33.78
N GLU A 17 -6.61 0.84 32.80
CA GLU A 17 -7.27 1.78 31.89
C GLU A 17 -8.30 1.08 31.00
N MET A 18 -7.96 -0.07 30.41
CA MET A 18 -8.91 -0.86 29.63
C MET A 18 -10.14 -1.23 30.45
N LYS A 19 -9.96 -1.66 31.71
CA LYS A 19 -11.10 -1.95 32.59
C LYS A 19 -11.93 -0.71 32.91
N ALA A 20 -11.30 0.44 33.14
CA ALA A 20 -11.99 1.68 33.46
C ALA A 20 -12.78 2.24 32.26
N GLY A 21 -12.27 2.06 31.05
CA GLY A 21 -12.86 2.57 29.80
C GLY A 21 -13.65 1.56 28.96
N ASP A 22 -13.92 0.35 29.48
CA ASP A 22 -14.56 -0.76 28.73
C ASP A 22 -13.80 -1.14 27.43
N GLY A 23 -12.46 -1.11 27.51
CA GLY A 23 -11.55 -1.47 26.44
C GLY A 23 -11.35 -2.99 26.29
N LEU A 24 -10.89 -3.40 25.11
CA LEU A 24 -10.84 -4.81 24.70
C LEU A 24 -9.49 -5.51 24.96
N ILE A 25 -8.41 -4.75 25.18
CA ILE A 25 -7.06 -5.33 25.31
C ILE A 25 -6.93 -6.05 26.65
N SER A 26 -6.60 -7.33 26.59
CA SER A 26 -6.38 -8.19 27.75
C SER A 26 -4.89 -8.43 28.02
N ARG A 27 -4.60 -9.04 29.17
CA ARG A 27 -3.22 -9.48 29.49
C ARG A 27 -2.71 -10.50 28.48
N ALA A 28 -3.58 -11.35 27.96
CA ALA A 28 -3.21 -12.35 26.96
C ALA A 28 -2.81 -11.69 25.65
N ASP A 29 -3.49 -10.61 25.22
CA ASP A 29 -3.15 -9.86 24.01
C ASP A 29 -1.76 -9.23 24.12
N LEU A 30 -1.46 -8.58 25.26
CA LEU A 30 -0.14 -7.99 25.50
C LEU A 30 0.97 -9.06 25.52
N ALA A 31 0.73 -10.18 26.18
CA ALA A 31 1.71 -11.27 26.25
C ALA A 31 1.90 -11.99 24.91
N ALA A 32 0.87 -12.03 24.06
CA ALA A 32 0.91 -12.66 22.74
C ALA A 32 1.53 -11.78 21.66
N TYR A 33 1.65 -10.45 21.86
CA TYR A 33 2.20 -9.55 20.87
C TYR A 33 3.62 -9.94 20.45
N ARG A 34 3.85 -10.06 19.14
CA ARG A 34 5.17 -10.30 18.55
C ARG A 34 5.37 -9.34 17.38
N ALA A 35 6.54 -8.71 17.33
CA ALA A 35 6.99 -8.05 16.11
C ALA A 35 7.44 -9.12 15.11
N ILE A 36 7.00 -8.99 13.86
CA ILE A 36 7.35 -9.91 12.78
C ILE A 36 8.27 -9.18 11.82
N GLU A 37 9.48 -9.71 11.63
CA GLU A 37 10.40 -9.25 10.59
C GLU A 37 9.96 -9.82 9.24
N ARG A 38 9.86 -8.95 8.23
CA ARG A 38 9.39 -9.31 6.89
C ARG A 38 10.35 -8.81 5.83
N GLN A 39 10.46 -9.56 4.74
CA GLN A 39 11.23 -9.11 3.59
C GLN A 39 10.57 -7.88 2.97
N PRO A 40 11.32 -6.81 2.67
CA PRO A 40 10.76 -5.62 2.07
C PRO A 40 10.29 -5.90 0.64
N VAL A 41 9.28 -5.16 0.19
CA VAL A 41 8.93 -5.14 -1.23
C VAL A 41 9.97 -4.31 -1.97
N ARG A 42 10.33 -4.79 -3.17
CA ARG A 42 11.37 -4.19 -4.00
C ARG A 42 10.83 -3.98 -5.40
N GLY A 43 11.17 -2.84 -5.98
CA GLY A 43 10.87 -2.51 -7.38
C GLY A 43 11.98 -1.66 -7.98
N ARG A 44 11.87 -1.34 -9.27
CA ARG A 44 12.78 -0.41 -9.93
C ARG A 44 12.02 0.72 -10.60
N TYR A 45 12.49 1.93 -10.42
CA TYR A 45 12.03 3.11 -11.14
C TYR A 45 13.23 3.75 -11.84
N LYS A 46 13.26 3.63 -13.17
CA LYS A 46 14.41 3.97 -14.00
C LYS A 46 15.66 3.24 -13.48
N ASP A 47 16.71 3.98 -13.15
CA ASP A 47 17.98 3.41 -12.68
C ASP A 47 17.99 3.09 -11.18
N PHE A 48 16.95 3.47 -10.44
CA PHE A 48 16.90 3.34 -8.98
C PHE A 48 16.17 2.08 -8.52
N GLU A 49 16.70 1.43 -7.48
CA GLU A 49 15.95 0.45 -6.69
C GLU A 49 15.08 1.18 -5.66
N VAL A 50 13.82 0.75 -5.55
CA VAL A 50 12.86 1.21 -4.55
C VAL A 50 12.65 0.07 -3.57
N VAL A 51 13.05 0.27 -2.32
CA VAL A 51 12.87 -0.69 -1.22
C VAL A 51 11.88 -0.09 -0.23
N SER A 52 10.79 -0.79 0.08
CA SER A 52 9.71 -0.25 0.90
C SER A 52 8.98 -1.31 1.73
N THR A 53 7.98 -0.88 2.49
CA THR A 53 7.26 -1.70 3.46
C THR A 53 6.42 -2.80 2.80
N PRO A 54 6.53 -4.06 3.24
CA PRO A 54 5.67 -5.14 2.76
C PRO A 54 4.30 -5.12 3.45
N PRO A 55 3.34 -5.96 3.01
CA PRO A 55 2.15 -6.27 3.81
C PRO A 55 2.54 -6.64 5.25
N PRO A 56 1.79 -6.20 6.28
CA PRO A 56 0.42 -5.65 6.22
C PRO A 56 0.32 -4.17 5.82
N SER A 57 1.44 -3.51 5.52
CA SER A 57 1.41 -2.16 4.94
C SER A 57 0.99 -2.20 3.47
N SER A 58 0.19 -1.20 3.09
CA SER A 58 -0.15 -0.94 1.68
C SER A 58 0.85 -0.05 0.94
N GLY A 59 1.69 0.68 1.70
CA GLY A 59 2.49 1.77 1.17
C GLY A 59 3.51 1.32 0.13
N GLY A 60 4.32 0.30 0.44
CA GLY A 60 5.39 -0.12 -0.46
C GLY A 60 4.91 -0.64 -1.80
N ILE A 61 3.86 -1.46 -1.79
CA ILE A 61 3.26 -2.02 -3.01
C ILE A 61 2.74 -0.89 -3.91
N HIS A 62 1.92 0.02 -3.37
CA HIS A 62 1.31 1.05 -4.20
C HIS A 62 2.28 2.15 -4.61
N ILE A 63 3.31 2.48 -3.82
CA ILE A 63 4.38 3.37 -4.27
C ILE A 63 5.07 2.78 -5.50
N ILE A 64 5.46 1.51 -5.45
CA ILE A 64 6.11 0.83 -6.59
C ILE A 64 5.15 0.76 -7.78
N GLN A 65 3.89 0.39 -7.56
CA GLN A 65 2.87 0.33 -8.60
C GLN A 65 2.67 1.68 -9.30
N ILE A 66 2.50 2.76 -8.53
CA ILE A 66 2.32 4.13 -9.05
C ILE A 66 3.57 4.54 -9.85
N LEU A 67 4.77 4.28 -9.33
CA LEU A 67 6.02 4.58 -10.03
C LEU A 67 6.14 3.81 -11.35
N ASN A 68 5.78 2.52 -11.39
CA ASN A 68 5.78 1.74 -12.62
C ASN A 68 4.78 2.27 -13.66
N ILE A 69 3.59 2.71 -13.24
CA ILE A 69 2.62 3.35 -14.14
C ILE A 69 3.24 4.64 -14.70
N LEU A 70 3.81 5.47 -13.84
CA LEU A 70 4.36 6.78 -14.18
C LEU A 70 5.64 6.71 -15.03
N GLU A 71 6.38 5.60 -14.98
CA GLU A 71 7.65 5.43 -15.69
C GLU A 71 7.50 5.54 -17.22
N GLY A 72 6.31 5.29 -17.77
CA GLY A 72 6.04 5.46 -19.20
C GLY A 72 5.73 6.90 -19.64
N TYR A 73 5.80 7.88 -18.73
CA TYR A 73 5.57 9.28 -19.05
C TYR A 73 6.84 10.11 -18.81
N ASP A 74 7.08 11.10 -19.67
CA ASP A 74 8.12 12.09 -19.45
C ASP A 74 7.64 13.19 -18.48
N LEU A 75 7.61 12.84 -17.19
CA LEU A 75 7.22 13.76 -16.12
C LEU A 75 8.12 15.00 -16.02
N GLN A 76 9.37 14.90 -16.48
CA GLN A 76 10.30 16.02 -16.44
C GLN A 76 9.91 17.05 -17.51
N ALA A 77 9.65 16.61 -18.75
CA ALA A 77 9.18 17.48 -19.81
C ALA A 77 7.81 18.11 -19.51
N MET A 78 6.93 17.41 -18.77
CA MET A 78 5.65 17.97 -18.31
C MET A 78 5.81 19.14 -17.34
N GLY A 79 6.95 19.26 -16.65
CA GLY A 79 7.19 20.25 -15.60
C GLY A 79 6.57 19.86 -14.25
N HIS A 80 7.38 19.90 -13.19
CA HIS A 80 6.93 19.56 -11.84
C HIS A 80 5.72 20.41 -11.42
N ASN A 81 4.68 19.75 -10.90
CA ASN A 81 3.42 20.35 -10.46
C ASN A 81 2.63 21.11 -11.54
N SER A 82 2.94 20.92 -12.82
CA SER A 82 2.04 21.37 -13.88
C SER A 82 0.72 20.59 -13.83
N ALA A 83 -0.33 21.12 -14.47
CA ALA A 83 -1.60 20.41 -14.58
C ALA A 83 -1.44 19.04 -15.25
N ALA A 84 -0.56 18.92 -16.25
CA ALA A 84 -0.27 17.66 -16.91
C ALA A 84 0.41 16.67 -15.96
N TYR A 85 1.42 17.12 -15.19
CA TYR A 85 2.08 16.28 -14.19
C TYR A 85 1.09 15.77 -13.13
N ILE A 86 0.31 16.68 -12.55
CA ILE A 86 -0.66 16.36 -11.49
C ILE A 86 -1.75 15.43 -12.01
N HIS A 87 -2.22 15.61 -13.25
CA HIS A 87 -3.18 14.72 -13.90
C HIS A 87 -2.69 13.27 -13.92
N HIS A 88 -1.48 13.03 -14.45
CA HIS A 88 -0.95 11.67 -14.55
C HIS A 88 -0.68 11.06 -13.18
N LEU A 89 -0.17 11.85 -12.23
CA LEU A 89 0.03 11.42 -10.85
C LEU A 89 -1.29 11.01 -10.20
N ALA A 90 -2.33 11.83 -10.33
CA ALA A 90 -3.64 11.58 -9.75
C ALA A 90 -4.32 10.36 -10.38
N GLU A 91 -4.27 10.19 -11.71
CA GLU A 91 -4.86 9.03 -12.38
C GLU A 91 -4.13 7.73 -12.00
N ALA A 92 -2.80 7.74 -11.91
CA ALA A 92 -2.03 6.59 -11.42
C ALA A 92 -2.37 6.24 -9.97
N MET A 93 -2.54 7.25 -9.10
CA MET A 93 -2.98 7.05 -7.72
C MET A 93 -4.39 6.45 -7.66
N LYS A 94 -5.36 6.96 -8.42
CA LYS A 94 -6.72 6.39 -8.43
C LYS A 94 -6.72 4.90 -8.75
N LEU A 95 -5.94 4.48 -9.74
CA LEU A 95 -5.81 3.06 -10.12
C LEU A 95 -5.20 2.21 -8.99
N ALA A 96 -4.12 2.68 -8.36
CA ALA A 96 -3.50 1.97 -7.24
C ALA A 96 -4.42 1.89 -6.01
N TYR A 97 -5.18 2.95 -5.71
CA TYR A 97 -6.13 2.95 -4.60
C TYR A 97 -7.37 2.10 -4.86
N ALA A 98 -7.78 1.94 -6.12
CA ALA A 98 -8.79 0.95 -6.49
C ALA A 98 -8.29 -0.47 -6.17
N ASP A 99 -7.07 -0.83 -6.58
CA ASP A 99 -6.47 -2.12 -6.23
C ASP A 99 -6.30 -2.32 -4.73
N ARG A 100 -5.91 -1.26 -4.00
CA ARG A 100 -5.83 -1.25 -2.53
C ARG A 100 -7.11 -1.77 -1.88
N SER A 101 -8.25 -1.26 -2.36
CA SER A 101 -9.57 -1.59 -1.80
C SER A 101 -9.97 -3.06 -1.95
N ARG A 102 -9.33 -3.80 -2.88
CA ARG A 102 -9.69 -5.18 -3.22
C ARG A 102 -8.70 -6.21 -2.74
N TYR A 103 -7.41 -5.89 -2.76
CA TYR A 103 -6.34 -6.89 -2.65
C TYR A 103 -5.49 -6.80 -1.39
N LEU A 104 -5.50 -5.65 -0.69
CA LEU A 104 -4.59 -5.48 0.43
C LEU A 104 -5.21 -5.85 1.76
N ALA A 105 -4.44 -6.63 2.52
CA ALA A 105 -4.82 -7.19 3.80
C ALA A 105 -3.56 -7.51 4.62
N ASP A 106 -3.76 -8.05 5.82
CA ASP A 106 -2.71 -8.76 6.53
C ASP A 106 -2.42 -10.09 5.80
N PRO A 107 -1.19 -10.31 5.30
CA PRO A 107 -0.85 -11.50 4.53
C PRO A 107 -0.92 -12.79 5.34
N ASP A 108 -0.92 -12.70 6.68
CA ASP A 108 -1.05 -13.86 7.56
C ASP A 108 -2.51 -14.34 7.64
N PHE A 109 -3.46 -13.56 7.12
CA PHE A 109 -4.90 -13.84 7.12
C PHE A 109 -5.50 -13.98 5.72
N GLU A 110 -5.05 -13.17 4.76
CA GLU A 110 -5.57 -13.17 3.38
C GLU A 110 -4.43 -13.04 2.36
N PRO A 111 -4.48 -13.78 1.24
CA PRO A 111 -3.43 -13.72 0.23
C PRO A 111 -3.41 -12.36 -0.47
N VAL A 112 -2.22 -11.74 -0.51
CA VAL A 112 -1.97 -10.48 -1.21
C VAL A 112 -1.14 -10.76 -2.48
N PRO A 113 -1.65 -10.43 -3.69
CA PRO A 113 -0.94 -10.68 -4.96
C PRO A 113 0.16 -9.63 -5.22
N VAL A 114 1.16 -9.57 -4.33
CA VAL A 114 2.23 -8.55 -4.35
C VAL A 114 2.91 -8.47 -5.71
N ASP A 115 3.42 -9.60 -6.21
CA ASP A 115 4.20 -9.65 -7.45
C ASP A 115 3.40 -9.16 -8.66
N ALA A 116 2.11 -9.50 -8.72
CA ALA A 116 1.23 -9.05 -9.79
C ALA A 116 0.96 -7.53 -9.72
N LEU A 117 0.79 -6.98 -8.52
CA LEU A 117 0.52 -5.55 -8.32
C LEU A 117 1.73 -4.67 -8.64
N ILE A 118 2.95 -5.18 -8.45
CA ILE A 118 4.19 -4.45 -8.74
C ILE A 118 4.81 -4.81 -10.10
N ASP A 119 4.18 -5.66 -10.87
CA ASP A 119 4.65 -6.07 -12.19
C ASP A 119 4.57 -4.91 -13.20
N LYS A 120 5.59 -4.79 -14.07
CA LYS A 120 5.65 -3.71 -15.07
C LYS A 120 4.65 -3.92 -16.21
N ALA A 121 4.37 -5.16 -16.61
CA ALA A 121 3.35 -5.42 -17.63
C ALA A 121 1.95 -5.11 -17.09
N TYR A 122 1.68 -5.35 -15.80
CA TYR A 122 0.45 -4.86 -15.17
C TYR A 122 0.37 -3.33 -15.18
N ALA A 123 1.47 -2.66 -14.85
CA ALA A 123 1.52 -1.19 -14.89
C ALA A 123 1.29 -0.62 -16.29
N GLU A 124 1.75 -1.28 -17.35
CA GLU A 124 1.45 -0.91 -18.73
C GLU A 124 -0.04 -1.01 -19.06
N ARG A 125 -0.70 -2.09 -18.62
CA ARG A 125 -2.15 -2.23 -18.78
C ARG A 125 -2.93 -1.15 -18.04
N GLN A 126 -2.51 -0.81 -16.82
CA GLN A 126 -3.08 0.29 -16.03
C GLN A 126 -2.85 1.64 -16.72
N ARG A 127 -1.66 1.88 -17.27
CA ARG A 127 -1.32 3.11 -18.00
C ARG A 127 -2.24 3.33 -19.21
N ALA A 128 -2.62 2.25 -19.90
CA ALA A 128 -3.54 2.32 -21.05
C ALA A 128 -4.95 2.82 -20.68
N LEU A 129 -5.33 2.81 -19.40
CA LEU A 129 -6.61 3.34 -18.92
C LEU A 129 -6.59 4.87 -18.74
N ILE A 130 -5.41 5.48 -18.63
CA ILE A 130 -5.26 6.92 -18.35
C ILE A 130 -5.52 7.70 -19.64
N LYS A 131 -6.57 8.52 -19.63
CA LYS A 131 -6.95 9.39 -20.76
C LYS A 131 -6.22 10.73 -20.65
N PRO A 132 -5.44 11.15 -21.67
CA PRO A 132 -4.81 12.47 -21.67
C PRO A 132 -5.86 13.58 -21.60
N GLY A 133 -5.67 14.55 -20.69
CA GLY A 133 -6.52 15.74 -20.59
C GLY A 133 -7.95 15.51 -20.06
N ARG A 134 -8.31 14.29 -19.66
CA ARG A 134 -9.62 13.99 -19.08
C ARG A 134 -9.49 13.04 -17.89
N ALA A 135 -9.77 13.54 -16.68
CA ALA A 135 -9.78 12.71 -15.49
C ALA A 135 -10.88 11.64 -15.58
N THR A 136 -10.57 10.42 -15.14
CA THR A 136 -11.54 9.34 -15.07
C THR A 136 -12.34 9.47 -13.76
N PRO A 137 -13.69 9.48 -13.80
CA PRO A 137 -14.51 9.42 -12.61
C PRO A 137 -14.18 8.17 -11.79
N ALA A 138 -14.14 8.28 -10.45
CA ALA A 138 -13.81 7.15 -9.58
C ALA A 138 -14.80 5.98 -9.76
N GLU A 139 -16.06 6.27 -10.07
CA GLU A 139 -17.12 5.29 -10.35
C GLU A 139 -16.84 4.45 -11.61
N GLU A 140 -16.05 4.96 -12.56
CA GLU A 140 -15.64 4.22 -13.76
C GLU A 140 -14.39 3.35 -13.51
N ILE A 141 -13.73 3.50 -12.35
CA ILE A 141 -12.53 2.74 -11.98
C ILE A 141 -12.96 1.55 -11.13
N ALA A 142 -12.95 0.36 -11.74
CA ALA A 142 -13.20 -0.88 -11.03
C ALA A 142 -11.89 -1.45 -10.45
N PRO A 143 -11.89 -1.93 -9.19
CA PRO A 143 -10.73 -2.60 -8.60
C PRO A 143 -10.30 -3.82 -9.41
N GLY A 144 -9.02 -3.94 -9.77
CA GLY A 144 -8.47 -5.20 -10.26
C GLY A 144 -9.02 -5.75 -11.58
N LYS A 145 -9.85 -5.00 -12.31
CA LYS A 145 -10.47 -5.46 -13.58
C LYS A 145 -9.46 -5.99 -14.60
N VAL A 146 -8.21 -5.56 -14.50
CA VAL A 146 -7.12 -5.85 -15.45
C VAL A 146 -6.05 -6.78 -14.87
N LEU A 147 -6.23 -7.23 -13.62
CA LEU A 147 -5.39 -8.23 -12.98
C LEU A 147 -5.86 -9.67 -13.29
N VAL A 148 -7.11 -9.84 -13.77
CA VAL A 148 -7.77 -11.16 -13.96
C VAL A 148 -7.47 -11.83 -15.32
N ASP A 149 -6.57 -11.27 -16.13
CA ASP A 149 -6.11 -11.90 -17.39
C ASP A 149 -4.63 -12.33 -17.34
N ALA A 150 -4.18 -12.90 -16.22
CA ALA A 150 -2.85 -13.51 -16.08
C ALA A 150 -2.94 -14.92 -15.51
#